data_AF-A0A2P4SPA4-F1
#
_entry.id   AF-A0A2P4SPA4-F1
#
_cell.length_a   1.000
_cell.length_b   1.000
_cell.length_c   1.000
_cell.angle_alpha   90.00
_cell.angle_beta   90.00
_cell.angle_gamma   90.00
#
_symmetry.space_group_name_H-M   'P 1'
#
loop_
_entity.id
_entity.type
_entity.pdbx_description
1 polymer ?
#
loop_
_entity_poly.entity_id
_entity_poly.type
_entity_poly.pdbx_seq_one_letter_code
_entity_poly.pdbx_strand_id
1 'polypeptide(L)'
;SRLRQEDFPPRIVEHPSDLIVSKGEPATLNCKAEGRPTPTIEWYKGGERVETDKDDPRSHRMLLPSGSLFFLRIVHGRKSRPDEGVYVCVARNYLGEAVSHNASLEVATVTHSPVLKGPEEFDKGHVPVKMKLGNSLCKCQLLQCTATVKEYLCVQAMLYHVSGLPEAAL
;
A
#
# COMPACT_ATOMS: atom_id res chain seq x y z
N SER A 1 -23.38 22.94 33.43
CA SER A 1 -23.63 23.60 32.13
C SER A 1 -22.99 22.74 31.04
N ARG A 2 -23.75 22.32 30.00
CA ARG A 2 -23.12 21.71 28.81
C ARG A 2 -22.41 22.83 28.07
N LEU A 3 -21.09 22.73 27.91
CA LEU A 3 -20.37 23.62 27.00
C LEU A 3 -21.01 23.42 25.62
N ARG A 4 -21.66 24.47 25.09
CA ARG A 4 -22.01 24.52 23.68
C ARG A 4 -20.68 24.56 22.95
N GLN A 5 -20.36 23.47 22.28
CA GLN A 5 -19.17 23.40 21.49
C GLN A 5 -19.52 24.08 20.17
N GLU A 6 -18.82 25.18 19.92
CA GLU A 6 -19.09 26.10 18.82
C GLU A 6 -18.79 25.43 17.47
N ASP A 7 -19.52 25.86 16.44
CA ASP A 7 -19.30 25.41 15.08
C ASP A 7 -17.98 26.00 14.54
N PHE A 8 -17.23 25.22 13.77
CA PHE A 8 -15.95 25.62 13.18
C PHE A 8 -15.75 24.96 11.81
N PRO A 9 -15.00 25.61 10.90
CA PRO A 9 -14.78 25.10 9.55
C PRO A 9 -14.00 23.78 9.55
N PRO A 10 -14.05 23.01 8.45
CA PRO A 10 -13.35 21.74 8.37
C PRO A 10 -11.84 21.92 8.45
N ARG A 11 -11.15 20.92 8.99
CA ARG A 11 -9.69 20.81 8.99
C ARG A 11 -9.31 19.36 8.75
N ILE A 12 -8.45 19.11 7.77
CA ILE A 12 -7.87 17.77 7.57
C ILE A 12 -6.87 17.51 8.70
N VAL A 13 -7.05 16.41 9.42
CA VAL A 13 -6.18 15.97 10.53
C VAL A 13 -5.36 14.73 10.20
N GLU A 14 -5.79 13.97 9.19
CA GLU A 14 -5.00 12.91 8.58
C GLU A 14 -5.02 13.12 7.07
N HIS A 15 -3.84 13.40 6.51
CA HIS A 15 -3.66 13.55 5.08
C HIS A 15 -3.31 12.20 4.45
N PRO A 16 -3.72 11.96 3.18
CA PRO A 16 -3.28 10.79 2.47
C PRO A 16 -1.78 10.87 2.17
N SER A 17 -1.19 9.71 1.93
CA SER A 17 0.21 9.56 1.55
C SER A 17 0.31 8.72 0.27
N ASP A 18 1.40 8.90 -0.45
CA ASP A 18 1.68 8.17 -1.69
C ASP A 18 1.67 6.66 -1.43
N LEU A 19 1.06 5.92 -2.36
CA LEU A 19 0.82 4.49 -2.24
C LEU A 19 1.20 3.77 -3.54
N ILE A 20 2.06 2.75 -3.39
CA ILE A 20 2.38 1.81 -4.47
C ILE A 20 1.74 0.47 -4.11
N VAL A 21 0.87 -0.05 -4.98
CA VAL A 21 0.08 -1.26 -4.71
C VAL A 21 -0.01 -2.15 -5.94
N SER A 22 0.05 -3.46 -5.72
CA SER A 22 -0.09 -4.45 -6.80
C SER A 22 -1.51 -4.46 -7.37
N LYS A 23 -1.61 -4.68 -8.69
CA LYS A 23 -2.91 -4.88 -9.34
C LYS A 23 -3.68 -6.03 -8.66
N GLY A 24 -4.97 -5.79 -8.40
CA GLY A 24 -5.88 -6.78 -7.83
C GLY A 24 -5.90 -6.81 -6.31
N GLU A 25 -4.89 -6.23 -5.65
CA GLU A 25 -4.84 -6.13 -4.19
C GLU A 25 -5.74 -5.01 -3.67
N PRO A 26 -6.25 -5.12 -2.43
CA PRO A 26 -6.95 -4.03 -1.77
C PRO A 26 -5.99 -2.89 -1.39
N ALA A 27 -6.53 -1.68 -1.25
CA ALA A 27 -5.76 -0.49 -0.86
C ALA A 27 -6.64 0.54 -0.14
N THR A 28 -6.02 1.39 0.67
CA THR A 28 -6.71 2.49 1.35
C THR A 28 -5.89 3.76 1.24
N LEU A 29 -6.52 4.83 0.75
CA LEU A 29 -6.01 6.19 0.91
C LEU A 29 -6.67 6.79 2.15
N ASN A 30 -5.87 7.04 3.18
CA ASN A 30 -6.38 7.57 4.44
C ASN A 30 -6.72 9.05 4.34
N CYS A 31 -7.86 9.44 4.88
CA CYS A 31 -8.20 10.84 5.09
C CYS A 31 -9.13 10.94 6.29
N LYS A 32 -8.87 11.92 7.14
CA LYS A 32 -9.73 12.26 8.27
C LYS A 32 -9.83 13.76 8.41
N ALA A 33 -11.04 14.25 8.62
CA ALA A 33 -11.30 15.66 8.86
C ALA A 33 -12.06 15.86 10.17
N GLU A 34 -11.75 16.95 10.85
CA GLU A 34 -12.51 17.49 11.96
C GLU A 34 -13.28 18.71 11.48
N GLY A 35 -14.41 18.99 12.11
CA GLY A 35 -15.25 20.14 11.77
C GLY A 35 -16.53 20.05 12.57
N ARG A 36 -17.15 21.18 12.82
CA ARG A 36 -18.47 21.21 13.43
C ARG A 36 -19.38 22.20 12.69
N PRO A 37 -20.50 21.76 12.12
CA PRO A 37 -21.00 20.38 12.02
C PRO A 37 -20.02 19.43 11.32
N THR A 38 -20.14 18.13 11.59
CA THR A 38 -19.24 17.09 11.05
C THR A 38 -19.15 17.22 9.54
N PRO A 39 -17.94 17.37 8.97
CA PRO A 39 -17.80 17.61 7.55
C PRO A 39 -18.10 16.36 6.73
N THR A 40 -18.65 16.55 5.53
CA THR A 40 -18.73 15.51 4.51
C THR A 40 -17.41 15.45 3.75
N ILE A 41 -16.93 14.24 3.46
CA ILE A 41 -15.66 14.02 2.74
C ILE A 41 -15.97 13.43 1.36
N GLU A 42 -15.36 14.01 0.34
CA GLU A 42 -15.36 13.52 -1.03
C GLU A 42 -13.93 13.39 -1.55
N TRP A 43 -13.73 12.53 -2.54
CA TRP A 43 -12.42 12.32 -3.16
C TRP A 43 -12.42 12.80 -4.60
N TYR A 44 -11.29 13.35 -5.03
CA TYR A 44 -11.06 13.79 -6.40
C TYR A 44 -9.78 13.15 -6.93
N LYS A 45 -9.82 12.68 -8.19
CA LYS A 45 -8.67 12.15 -8.91
C LYS A 45 -8.43 13.01 -10.14
N GLY A 46 -7.28 13.68 -10.22
CA GLY A 46 -6.97 14.55 -11.37
C GLY A 46 -8.00 15.65 -11.63
N GLY A 47 -8.69 16.12 -10.58
CA GLY A 47 -9.73 17.15 -10.66
C GLY A 47 -11.16 16.62 -10.84
N GLU A 48 -11.35 15.34 -11.14
CA GLU A 48 -12.68 14.74 -11.27
C GLU A 48 -13.11 14.06 -9.98
N ARG A 49 -14.40 14.20 -9.60
CA ARG A 49 -14.95 13.53 -8.41
C ARG A 49 -14.90 12.02 -8.60
N VAL A 50 -14.38 11.31 -7.61
CA VAL A 50 -14.33 9.86 -7.57
C VAL A 50 -15.70 9.32 -7.17
N GLU A 51 -16.30 8.53 -8.07
CA GLU A 51 -17.51 7.76 -7.76
C GLU A 51 -17.20 6.61 -6.79
N THR A 52 -18.00 6.47 -5.74
CA THR A 52 -17.89 5.38 -4.76
C THR A 52 -19.16 4.53 -4.69
N ASP A 53 -19.17 3.56 -3.80
CA ASP A 53 -20.32 2.76 -3.37
C ASP A 53 -21.60 3.56 -3.07
N LYS A 54 -21.48 4.84 -2.70
CA LYS A 54 -22.60 5.74 -2.47
C LYS A 54 -23.29 6.21 -3.76
N ASP A 55 -22.54 6.26 -4.86
CA ASP A 55 -23.02 6.70 -6.17
C ASP A 55 -23.44 5.49 -7.03
N ASP A 56 -22.66 4.41 -7.00
CA ASP A 56 -22.96 3.12 -7.64
C ASP A 56 -22.66 1.95 -6.67
N PRO A 57 -23.67 1.16 -6.26
CA PRO A 57 -23.47 -0.02 -5.41
C PRO A 57 -22.54 -1.09 -6.01
N ARG A 58 -22.23 -1.03 -7.30
CA ARG A 58 -21.31 -1.94 -7.99
C ARG A 58 -19.87 -1.41 -8.04
N SER A 59 -19.62 -0.21 -7.54
CA SER A 59 -18.28 0.38 -7.49
C SER A 59 -17.33 -0.48 -6.66
N HIS A 60 -16.09 -0.65 -7.13
CA HIS A 60 -15.03 -1.30 -6.35
C HIS A 60 -14.36 -0.35 -5.36
N ARG A 61 -14.84 0.89 -5.27
CA ARG A 61 -14.33 1.96 -4.40
C ARG A 61 -15.39 2.27 -3.35
N MET A 62 -14.97 2.37 -2.10
CA MET A 62 -15.85 2.58 -0.96
C MET A 62 -15.39 3.78 -0.14
N LEU A 63 -16.32 4.62 0.28
CA LEU A 63 -16.02 5.71 1.22
C LEU A 63 -16.25 5.23 2.65
N LEU A 64 -15.16 5.06 3.41
CA LEU A 64 -15.23 4.59 4.79
C LEU A 64 -15.79 5.67 5.73
N PRO A 65 -16.34 5.29 6.91
CA PRO A 65 -16.82 6.25 7.91
C PRO A 65 -15.76 7.23 8.40
N SER A 66 -14.47 6.88 8.31
CA SER A 66 -13.36 7.79 8.63
C SER A 66 -13.20 8.94 7.64
N GLY A 67 -13.71 8.78 6.41
CA GLY A 67 -13.39 9.61 5.26
C GLY A 67 -12.38 8.98 4.30
N SER A 68 -11.74 7.87 4.67
CA SER A 68 -10.76 7.18 3.84
C SER A 68 -11.41 6.56 2.60
N LEU A 69 -10.70 6.58 1.48
CA LEU A 69 -11.10 5.91 0.23
C LEU A 69 -10.50 4.50 0.22
N PHE A 70 -11.37 3.50 0.28
CA PHE A 70 -11.00 2.09 0.22
C PHE A 70 -11.25 1.53 -1.18
N PHE A 71 -10.28 0.79 -1.70
CA PHE A 71 -10.38 0.04 -2.95
C PHE A 71 -10.45 -1.44 -2.59
N LEU A 72 -11.54 -2.11 -2.99
CA LEU A 72 -11.68 -3.56 -2.80
C LEU A 72 -10.60 -4.33 -3.58
N ARG A 73 -10.26 -3.84 -4.77
CA ARG A 73 -9.18 -4.33 -5.62
C ARG A 73 -8.70 -3.22 -6.53
N ILE A 74 -7.39 -3.11 -6.73
CA ILE A 74 -6.82 -2.13 -7.65
C ILE A 74 -6.99 -2.59 -9.10
N VAL A 75 -7.67 -1.78 -9.90
CA VAL A 75 -7.97 -2.02 -11.30
C VAL A 75 -6.95 -1.31 -12.18
N HIS A 76 -6.14 -2.10 -12.88
CA HIS A 76 -5.16 -1.64 -13.86
C HIS A 76 -5.18 -2.51 -15.13
N GLY A 77 -5.52 -1.92 -16.26
CA GLY A 77 -5.55 -2.54 -17.58
C GLY A 77 -4.54 -1.91 -18.54
N ARG A 78 -4.28 -2.58 -19.67
CA ARG A 78 -3.33 -2.07 -20.68
C ARG A 78 -3.79 -0.76 -21.32
N LYS A 79 -5.10 -0.60 -21.54
CA LYS A 79 -5.71 0.58 -22.19
C LYS A 79 -6.37 1.55 -21.20
N SER A 80 -6.64 1.12 -19.98
CA SER A 80 -7.36 1.91 -18.98
C SER A 80 -6.78 1.63 -17.59
N ARG A 81 -6.47 2.71 -16.87
CA ARG A 81 -5.89 2.69 -15.52
C ARG A 81 -6.79 3.53 -14.61
N PRO A 82 -8.01 3.07 -14.32
CA PRO A 82 -9.02 3.90 -13.67
C PRO A 82 -8.63 4.29 -12.25
N ASP A 83 -7.80 3.50 -11.56
CA ASP A 83 -7.38 3.77 -10.18
C ASP A 83 -6.03 4.48 -10.05
N GLU A 84 -5.17 4.43 -11.08
CA GLU A 84 -3.87 5.12 -11.04
C GLU A 84 -4.08 6.63 -11.21
N GLY A 85 -3.39 7.43 -10.39
CA GLY A 85 -3.46 8.88 -10.47
C GLY A 85 -3.18 9.60 -9.16
N VAL A 86 -3.35 10.92 -9.17
CA VAL A 86 -3.18 11.78 -7.99
C VAL A 86 -4.54 12.05 -7.37
N TYR A 87 -4.65 11.75 -6.08
CA TYR A 87 -5.85 11.87 -5.29
C TYR A 87 -5.74 13.00 -4.27
N VAL A 88 -6.87 13.66 -4.02
CA VAL A 88 -7.08 14.58 -2.91
C VAL A 88 -8.43 14.29 -2.26
N CYS A 89 -8.50 14.42 -0.93
CA CYS A 89 -9.78 14.44 -0.22
C CYS A 89 -10.17 15.89 0.08
N VAL A 90 -11.47 16.15 0.00
CA VAL A 90 -12.06 17.46 0.23
C VAL A 90 -13.15 17.31 1.28
N ALA A 91 -12.99 18.01 2.40
CA ALA A 91 -13.91 18.01 3.52
C ALA A 91 -14.72 19.31 3.55
N ARG A 92 -16.06 19.22 3.62
CA ARG A 92 -16.97 20.37 3.54
C ARG A 92 -17.97 20.40 4.68
N ASN A 93 -18.24 21.59 5.21
CA ASN A 93 -19.44 21.89 6.00
C ASN A 93 -19.96 23.29 5.62
N TYR A 94 -20.99 23.80 6.30
CA TYR A 94 -21.56 25.10 5.94
C TYR A 94 -20.63 26.30 6.20
N LEU A 95 -19.56 26.12 6.98
CA LEU A 95 -18.58 27.16 7.29
C LEU A 95 -17.41 27.19 6.31
N GLY A 96 -17.22 26.15 5.49
CA GLY A 96 -16.19 26.15 4.47
C GLY A 96 -15.73 24.76 4.01
N GLU A 97 -14.53 24.76 3.44
CA GLU A 97 -13.89 23.60 2.82
C GLU A 97 -12.44 23.48 3.28
N ALA A 98 -11.96 22.24 3.44
CA ALA A 98 -10.55 21.93 3.60
C ALA A 98 -10.12 20.87 2.58
N VAL A 99 -8.98 21.09 1.94
CA VAL A 99 -8.41 20.20 0.92
C VAL A 99 -7.15 19.55 1.49
N SER A 100 -6.97 18.26 1.25
CA SER A 100 -5.76 17.55 1.68
C SER A 100 -4.55 17.85 0.80
N HIS A 101 -3.38 17.38 1.24
CA HIS A 101 -2.25 17.19 0.34
C HIS A 101 -2.59 16.16 -0.74
N ASN A 102 -1.82 16.22 -1.83
CA ASN A 102 -1.85 15.24 -2.89
C ASN A 102 -1.27 13.91 -2.39
N ALA A 103 -1.86 12.81 -2.85
CA ALA A 103 -1.28 11.48 -2.74
C ALA A 103 -1.33 10.79 -4.11
N SER A 104 -0.20 10.26 -4.56
CA SER A 104 -0.15 9.42 -5.76
C SER A 104 -0.57 7.99 -5.43
N LEU A 105 -1.41 7.39 -6.27
CA LEU A 105 -1.64 5.96 -6.29
C LEU A 105 -1.00 5.41 -7.56
N GLU A 106 0.05 4.62 -7.37
CA GLU A 106 0.78 3.94 -8.44
C GLU A 106 0.58 2.44 -8.36
N VAL A 107 0.43 1.80 -9.52
CA VAL A 107 0.27 0.34 -9.57
C VAL A 107 1.64 -0.29 -9.75
N ALA A 108 2.02 -1.17 -8.83
CA ALA A 108 3.25 -1.95 -8.94
C ALA A 108 3.16 -2.79 -10.23
N THR A 109 3.93 -2.38 -11.25
CA THR A 109 4.11 -3.19 -12.43
C THR A 109 5.22 -4.18 -12.11
N VAL A 110 4.94 -5.47 -12.24
CA VAL A 110 5.99 -6.49 -12.36
C VAL A 110 6.66 -6.22 -13.71
N THR A 111 7.50 -5.20 -13.77
CA THR A 111 8.52 -5.11 -14.80
C THR A 111 9.35 -6.37 -14.65
N HIS A 112 9.56 -7.08 -15.76
CA HIS A 112 10.44 -8.24 -15.81
C HIS A 112 11.73 -7.90 -15.06
N SER A 113 11.86 -8.43 -13.85
CA SER A 113 13.00 -8.34 -12.94
C SER A 113 13.58 -6.93 -12.72
N PRO A 114 14.00 -6.55 -11.50
CA PRO A 114 15.08 -5.56 -11.44
C PRO A 114 16.23 -6.15 -12.26
N VAL A 115 16.57 -5.54 -13.39
CA VAL A 115 17.91 -5.72 -13.96
C VAL A 115 18.80 -5.12 -12.88
N LEU A 116 19.27 -5.98 -11.97
CA LEU A 116 20.50 -5.72 -11.26
C LEU A 116 21.48 -5.46 -12.39
N LYS A 117 21.82 -4.18 -12.63
CA LYS A 117 23.05 -3.88 -13.36
C LYS A 117 24.10 -4.61 -12.55
N GLY A 118 24.54 -5.75 -13.07
CA GLY A 118 25.61 -6.50 -12.45
C GLY A 118 26.76 -5.52 -12.22
N PRO A 119 27.51 -5.64 -11.12
CA PRO A 119 28.77 -4.94 -11.05
C PRO A 119 29.53 -5.26 -12.34
N GLU A 120 29.98 -4.22 -13.05
CA GLU A 120 30.89 -4.38 -14.17
C GLU A 120 31.96 -5.39 -13.75
N GLU A 121 32.03 -6.46 -14.55
CA GLU A 121 33.08 -7.49 -14.60
C GLU A 121 34.10 -7.41 -13.46
N PHE A 122 33.82 -8.09 -12.36
CA PHE A 122 34.83 -8.31 -11.32
C PHE A 122 35.18 -9.79 -11.24
N ASP A 123 36.47 -10.00 -11.42
CA ASP A 123 37.30 -11.18 -11.58
C ASP A 123 36.91 -12.43 -10.76
N LYS A 124 37.31 -13.58 -11.29
CA LYS A 124 37.13 -14.93 -10.71
C LYS A 124 37.72 -14.98 -9.30
N GLY A 125 36.87 -14.81 -8.28
CA GLY A 125 37.31 -14.92 -6.90
C GLY A 125 36.13 -15.05 -5.95
N HIS A 126 36.05 -16.18 -5.25
CA HIS A 126 35.09 -16.39 -4.18
C HIS A 126 35.23 -15.31 -3.11
N VAL A 127 34.18 -14.52 -2.87
CA VAL A 127 34.08 -13.68 -1.66
C VAL A 127 32.69 -13.87 -1.04
N PRO A 128 32.58 -14.20 0.27
CA PRO A 128 31.29 -14.40 0.90
C PRO A 128 30.58 -13.06 1.12
N VAL A 129 29.33 -12.96 0.69
CA VAL A 129 28.45 -11.84 1.05
C VAL A 129 28.05 -12.02 2.52
N LYS A 130 28.58 -11.18 3.41
CA LYS A 130 28.07 -11.06 4.78
C LYS A 130 26.91 -10.08 4.80
N MET A 131 25.69 -10.58 4.94
CA MET A 131 24.53 -9.74 5.27
C MET A 131 24.34 -9.73 6.78
N LYS A 132 24.24 -8.53 7.38
CA LYS A 132 23.82 -8.34 8.78
C LYS A 132 22.36 -7.88 8.79
N LEU A 133 21.49 -8.65 9.45
CA LEU A 133 20.19 -8.19 9.94
C LEU A 133 20.26 -8.24 11.48
N GLY A 134 20.45 -7.11 12.13
CA GLY A 134 20.65 -7.06 13.59
C GLY A 134 21.87 -7.87 14.09
N ASN A 135 21.79 -8.40 15.32
CA ASN A 135 22.89 -9.10 16.01
C ASN A 135 23.01 -10.62 15.69
N SER A 136 22.34 -11.13 14.65
CA SER A 136 22.38 -12.56 14.30
C SER A 136 22.74 -12.77 12.83
N LEU A 137 23.75 -13.61 12.57
CA LEU A 137 24.22 -13.99 11.23
C LEU A 137 23.39 -15.16 10.70
N CYS A 138 22.51 -14.93 9.72
CA CYS A 138 21.93 -16.03 8.94
C CYS A 138 22.94 -16.51 7.89
N LYS A 139 23.37 -17.78 7.98
CA LYS A 139 24.12 -18.47 6.93
C LYS A 139 23.15 -19.20 6.00
N CYS A 140 22.99 -18.73 4.77
CA CYS A 140 22.40 -19.53 3.70
C CYS A 140 23.50 -20.35 3.02
N GLN A 141 23.43 -21.68 3.14
CA GLN A 141 24.27 -22.59 2.38
C GLN A 141 23.60 -22.78 1.03
N LEU A 142 24.23 -22.28 -0.05
CA LEU A 142 23.73 -22.40 -1.42
C LEU A 142 23.47 -23.88 -1.76
N LEU A 143 22.21 -24.26 -1.94
CA LEU A 143 21.87 -25.44 -2.74
C LEU A 143 22.01 -25.04 -4.22
N GLN A 144 22.74 -25.85 -4.99
CA GLN A 144 22.86 -25.68 -6.43
C GLN A 144 21.48 -25.85 -7.10
N CYS A 145 20.83 -24.75 -7.45
CA CYS A 145 19.69 -24.78 -8.36
C CYS A 145 20.23 -24.72 -9.80
N THR A 146 20.40 -25.88 -10.45
CA THR A 146 20.58 -25.93 -11.90
C THR A 146 19.31 -25.41 -12.56
N ALA A 147 19.47 -24.36 -13.35
CA ALA A 147 18.42 -23.68 -14.07
C ALA A 147 17.62 -24.65 -14.96
N THR A 148 16.35 -24.89 -14.62
CA THR A 148 15.19 -24.99 -15.53
C THR A 148 13.94 -25.29 -14.69
N VAL A 149 12.93 -24.41 -14.76
CA VAL A 149 11.55 -24.58 -14.28
C VAL A 149 11.36 -24.79 -12.76
N LYS A 150 11.24 -23.68 -12.00
CA LYS A 150 10.21 -23.46 -10.95
C LYS A 150 10.47 -22.13 -10.22
N GLU A 151 10.03 -21.03 -10.83
CA GLU A 151 10.11 -19.68 -10.26
C GLU A 151 8.99 -19.36 -9.24
N TYR A 152 8.42 -20.38 -8.57
CA TYR A 152 7.23 -20.20 -7.72
C TYR A 152 7.34 -20.65 -6.26
N LEU A 153 8.52 -21.02 -5.76
CA LEU A 153 8.64 -21.60 -4.41
C LEU A 153 9.49 -20.82 -3.39
N CYS A 154 9.71 -19.52 -3.59
CA CYS A 154 10.38 -18.69 -2.56
C CYS A 154 9.42 -17.85 -1.69
N VAL A 155 8.12 -18.15 -1.67
CA VAL A 155 7.14 -17.42 -0.83
C VAL A 155 6.42 -18.32 0.19
N GLN A 156 6.74 -19.62 0.29
CA GLN A 156 6.03 -20.53 1.22
C GLN A 156 6.78 -20.87 2.52
N ALA A 157 7.70 -20.03 2.99
CA ALA A 157 8.42 -20.27 4.24
C ALA A 157 8.13 -19.21 5.33
N MET A 158 6.86 -19.01 5.66
CA MET A 158 6.44 -18.40 6.94
C MET A 158 5.19 -19.13 7.42
N LEU A 159 5.36 -20.09 8.32
CA LEU A 159 4.38 -20.69 9.26
C LEU A 159 4.47 -22.23 9.27
N TYR A 160 5.50 -22.80 9.91
CA TYR A 160 5.36 -24.05 10.67
C TYR A 160 6.46 -24.11 11.72
N HIS A 161 6.29 -23.38 12.82
CA HIS A 161 7.04 -23.64 14.05
C HIS A 161 6.23 -24.66 14.87
N VAL A 162 6.30 -25.94 14.48
CA VAL A 162 5.95 -27.07 15.36
C VAL A 162 7.01 -28.12 15.20
N SER A 163 7.91 -28.22 16.18
CA SER A 163 8.51 -29.46 16.68
C SER A 163 9.62 -29.12 17.66
N GLY A 164 9.24 -28.98 18.94
CA GLY A 164 10.12 -29.38 20.02
C GLY A 164 9.96 -30.89 20.18
N LEU A 165 10.96 -31.65 19.73
CA LEU A 165 11.30 -32.99 20.21
C LEU A 165 12.73 -33.30 19.70
N PRO A 166 13.70 -33.57 20.59
CA PRO A 166 14.98 -34.14 20.21
C PRO A 166 14.93 -35.66 20.32
N GLU A 167 15.47 -36.38 19.33
CA GLU A 167 15.88 -37.78 19.50
C GLU A 167 17.41 -37.87 19.41
N ALA A 168 17.96 -38.43 20.49
CA ALA A 168 19.20 -39.18 20.61
C ALA A 168 20.55 -38.57 20.20
N ALA A 169 21.37 -38.28 21.22
CA ALA A 169 22.79 -38.62 21.23
C ALA A 169 23.32 -38.72 22.68
N LEU A 170 23.13 -39.88 23.30
CA LEU A 170 24.06 -40.62 24.17
C LEU A 170 23.40 -41.93 24.62
#